data_AF-A0A3D3ERQ5-F1
#
_entry.id   AF-A0A3D3ERQ5-F1
#
_cell.length_a   1.000
_cell.length_b   1.000
_cell.length_c   1.000
_cell.angle_alpha   90.00
_cell.angle_beta   90.00
_cell.angle_gamma   90.00
#
_symmetry.space_group_name_H-M   'P 1'
#
loop_
_entity.id
_entity.type
_entity.pdbx_description
1 polymer ?
#
loop_
_entity_poly.entity_id
_entity_poly.type
_entity_poly.pdbx_seq_one_letter_code
_entity_poly.pdbx_strand_id
1 'polypeptide(L)'
;FAVMVIITMLLFVFGNRLYLWIERQFPVLMDMALVIISLRTIVGLVTLVIFFLLIYVVIPNRKTNIMKELPGALLSAAGWMGFSYAFSYYIDNFSNFSATYGSLTAIVLFMLWMYFLMYILFIGAECNRLLENKLFVHKVKKLYQTSSKDTIIHR
;
A
#
# COMPACT_ATOMS: atom_id res chain seq x y z
N PHE A 1 0.19 16.08 -9.29
CA PHE A 1 -0.76 14.94 -9.32
C PHE A 1 -0.97 14.43 -10.74
N ALA A 2 -1.56 15.22 -11.64
CA ALA A 2 -1.84 14.81 -13.02
C ALA A 2 -0.61 14.27 -13.79
N VAL A 3 0.56 14.91 -13.66
CA VAL A 3 1.80 14.46 -14.33
C VAL A 3 2.24 13.06 -13.87
N MET A 4 2.10 12.74 -12.59
CA MET A 4 2.42 11.40 -12.09
C MET A 4 1.44 10.37 -12.62
N VAL A 5 0.14 10.68 -12.64
CA VAL A 5 -0.88 9.81 -13.24
C VAL A 5 -0.56 9.54 -14.70
N ILE A 6 -0.16 10.55 -15.47
CA ILE A 6 0.22 10.41 -16.88
C ILE A 6 1.46 9.53 -17.04
N ILE A 7 2.51 9.73 -16.24
CA ILE A 7 3.75 8.94 -16.29
C ILE A 7 3.48 7.48 -15.90
N THR A 8 2.71 7.25 -14.83
CA THR A 8 2.37 5.89 -14.40
C THR A 8 1.49 5.22 -15.44
N MET A 9 0.49 5.91 -15.99
CA MET A 9 -0.39 5.37 -17.02
C MET A 9 0.38 5.01 -18.29
N LEU A 10 1.33 5.85 -18.72
CA LEU A 10 2.22 5.55 -19.84
C LEU A 10 3.05 4.29 -19.55
N LEU A 11 3.74 4.22 -18.42
CA LEU A 11 4.58 3.07 -18.08
C LEU A 11 3.77 1.77 -17.92
N PHE A 12 2.61 1.80 -17.26
CA PHE A 12 1.80 0.61 -16.99
C PHE A 12 1.04 0.12 -18.23
N VAL A 13 0.47 1.03 -19.02
CA VAL A 13 -0.36 0.69 -20.19
C VAL A 13 0.51 0.35 -21.40
N PHE A 14 1.56 1.16 -21.67
CA PHE A 14 2.49 0.84 -22.75
C PHE A 14 3.42 -0.33 -22.38
N GLY A 15 3.74 -0.54 -21.11
CA GLY A 15 4.57 -1.66 -20.68
C GLY A 15 4.00 -3.02 -21.10
N ASN A 16 2.69 -3.23 -20.95
CA ASN A 16 2.03 -4.47 -21.38
C ASN A 16 1.95 -4.61 -22.91
N ARG A 17 1.72 -3.50 -23.62
CA ARG A 17 1.70 -3.48 -25.09
C ARG A 17 3.08 -3.74 -25.68
N LEU A 18 4.13 -3.15 -25.12
CA LEU A 18 5.52 -3.37 -25.49
C LEU A 18 5.93 -4.82 -25.20
N TYR A 19 5.54 -5.36 -24.04
CA TYR A 19 5.77 -6.76 -23.68
C TYR A 19 5.20 -7.72 -24.73
N LEU A 20 3.91 -7.60 -25.06
CA LEU A 20 3.25 -8.47 -26.04
C LEU A 20 3.81 -8.32 -27.46
N TRP A 21 4.31 -7.12 -27.80
CA TRP A 21 4.94 -6.87 -29.10
C TRP A 21 6.34 -7.51 -29.18
N ILE A 22 7.10 -7.46 -28.10
CA ILE A 22 8.44 -8.05 -27.99
C ILE A 22 8.37 -9.59 -27.89
N GLU A 23 7.41 -10.13 -27.13
CA GLU A 23 7.14 -11.56 -26.99
C GLU A 23 6.79 -12.21 -28.33
N ARG A 24 6.08 -11.49 -29.21
CA ARG A 24 5.80 -11.94 -30.58
C ARG A 24 7.03 -12.05 -31.48
N GLN A 25 8.11 -11.31 -31.19
CA GLN A 25 9.33 -11.32 -32.00
C GLN A 25 10.42 -12.25 -31.42
N PHE A 26 10.44 -12.48 -30.11
CA PHE A 26 11.47 -13.31 -29.45
C PHE A 26 10.85 -14.25 -28.39
N PRO A 27 10.55 -15.52 -28.74
CA PRO A 27 9.96 -16.50 -27.81
C PRO A 27 10.91 -17.00 -26.70
N VAL A 28 12.16 -16.53 -26.66
CA VAL A 28 13.18 -16.86 -25.64
C VAL A 28 12.93 -16.16 -24.29
N LEU A 29 11.95 -15.25 -24.21
CA LEU A 29 11.71 -14.39 -23.05
C LEU A 29 10.85 -15.01 -21.93
N MET A 30 10.52 -16.30 -22.02
CA MET A 30 9.67 -16.98 -21.03
C MET A 30 10.25 -16.87 -19.59
N ASP A 31 11.57 -16.87 -19.45
CA ASP A 31 12.26 -16.67 -18.17
C ASP A 31 12.21 -15.20 -17.67
N MET A 32 12.04 -14.23 -18.58
CA MET A 32 11.97 -12.80 -18.26
C MET A 32 10.56 -12.33 -17.87
N ALA A 33 9.53 -13.15 -18.13
CA ALA A 33 8.15 -12.87 -17.77
C ALA A 33 7.98 -12.63 -16.25
N LEU A 34 8.70 -13.40 -15.42
CA LEU A 34 8.70 -13.23 -13.96
C LEU A 34 9.28 -11.88 -13.53
N VAL A 35 10.36 -11.44 -14.18
CA VAL A 35 11.00 -10.14 -13.89
C VAL A 35 10.04 -9.00 -14.23
N ILE A 36 9.31 -9.11 -15.34
CA ILE A 36 8.37 -8.07 -15.82
C ILE A 36 7.14 -7.97 -14.91
N ILE A 37 6.59 -9.11 -14.47
CA ILE A 37 5.49 -9.15 -13.50
C ILE A 37 5.94 -8.54 -12.16
N SER A 38 7.15 -8.86 -11.69
CA SER A 38 7.74 -8.27 -10.48
C SER A 38 7.95 -6.76 -10.62
N LEU A 39 8.43 -6.30 -11.78
CA LEU A 39 8.65 -4.88 -12.04
C LEU A 39 7.32 -4.10 -12.00
N ARG A 40 6.25 -4.69 -12.56
CA ARG A 40 4.90 -4.11 -12.54
C ARG A 40 4.37 -3.95 -11.12
N THR A 41 4.51 -4.95 -10.26
CA THR A 41 4.03 -4.87 -8.87
C THR A 41 4.84 -3.84 -8.08
N ILE A 42 6.15 -3.78 -8.28
CA ILE A 42 7.03 -2.78 -7.65
C ILE A 42 6.64 -1.36 -8.08
N VAL A 43 6.44 -1.11 -9.38
CA VAL A 43 6.02 0.21 -9.89
C VAL A 43 4.66 0.61 -9.33
N GLY A 44 3.73 -0.34 -9.22
CA GLY A 44 2.42 -0.13 -8.58
C GLY A 44 2.55 0.28 -7.12
N LEU A 45 3.40 -0.41 -6.36
CA LEU A 45 3.67 -0.11 -4.96
C LEU A 45 4.27 1.29 -4.81
N VAL A 46 5.30 1.62 -5.59
CA VAL A 46 5.95 2.95 -5.56
C VAL A 46 4.94 4.05 -5.88
N THR A 47 4.07 3.84 -6.87
CA THR A 47 3.02 4.81 -7.20
C THR A 47 2.05 5.02 -6.04
N LEU A 48 1.61 3.93 -5.39
CA LEU A 48 0.73 4.02 -4.22
C LEU A 48 1.40 4.75 -3.05
N VAL A 49 2.68 4.47 -2.78
CA VAL A 49 3.45 5.18 -1.74
C VAL A 49 3.48 6.68 -2.03
N ILE A 50 3.76 7.07 -3.28
CA ILE A 50 3.79 8.48 -3.67
C ILE A 50 2.40 9.12 -3.53
N PHE A 51 1.34 8.38 -3.90
CA PHE A 51 -0.04 8.83 -3.74
C PHE A 51 -0.40 9.09 -2.26
N PHE A 52 -0.10 8.13 -1.37
CA PHE A 52 -0.34 8.30 0.07
C PHE A 52 0.54 9.38 0.68
N LEU A 53 1.80 9.50 0.25
CA LEU A 53 2.70 10.55 0.71
C LEU A 53 2.15 11.93 0.34
N LEU A 54 1.63 12.10 -0.88
CA LEU A 54 0.95 13.34 -1.26
C LEU A 54 -0.27 13.61 -0.38
N ILE A 55 -1.12 12.62 -0.14
CA ILE A 55 -2.29 12.75 0.74
C ILE A 55 -1.84 13.22 2.13
N TYR A 56 -0.82 12.58 2.72
CA TYR A 56 -0.35 12.90 4.05
C TYR A 56 0.47 14.19 4.15
N VAL A 57 0.98 14.72 3.05
CA VAL A 57 1.67 16.02 3.02
C VAL A 57 0.71 17.17 2.71
N VAL A 58 -0.27 16.95 1.82
CA VAL A 58 -1.20 18.00 1.37
C VAL A 58 -2.34 18.21 2.37
N ILE A 59 -2.87 17.13 2.97
CA ILE A 59 -4.01 17.23 3.89
C ILE A 59 -3.67 18.01 5.17
N PRO A 60 -2.58 17.73 5.88
CA PRO A 60 -2.21 18.55 7.01
C PRO A 60 -1.50 19.79 6.47
N ASN A 61 -2.15 20.95 6.58
CA ASN A 61 -1.57 22.27 6.29
C ASN A 61 -0.48 22.67 7.32
N ARG A 62 0.46 21.76 7.60
CA ARG A 62 1.56 21.90 8.55
C ARG A 62 2.88 21.63 7.82
N LYS A 63 3.94 22.38 8.12
CA LYS A 63 5.27 22.14 7.55
C LYS A 63 5.86 20.85 8.10
N THR A 64 5.55 19.70 7.50
CA THR A 64 6.19 18.41 7.80
C THR A 64 7.27 18.08 6.78
N ASN A 65 8.30 17.35 7.23
CA ASN A 65 9.28 16.79 6.33
C ASN A 65 8.72 15.52 5.70
N ILE A 66 8.81 15.41 4.37
CA ILE A 66 8.41 14.23 3.58
C ILE A 66 8.99 12.92 4.11
N MET A 67 10.18 12.95 4.72
CA MET A 67 10.84 11.78 5.28
C MET A 67 10.14 11.22 6.54
N LYS A 68 9.38 12.05 7.26
CA LYS A 68 8.62 11.59 8.44
C LYS A 68 7.32 10.88 8.05
N GLU A 69 6.71 11.33 6.95
CA GLU A 69 5.44 10.84 6.40
C GLU A 69 5.59 9.53 5.61
N LEU A 70 6.81 9.25 5.14
CA LEU A 70 7.16 8.07 4.36
C LEU A 70 6.83 6.71 5.02
N PRO A 71 7.14 6.44 6.30
CA PRO A 71 6.77 5.18 6.96
C PRO A 71 5.25 4.93 7.00
N GLY A 72 4.44 5.97 7.25
CA GLY A 72 2.98 5.87 7.21
C GLY A 72 2.47 5.60 5.80
N ALA A 73 3.02 6.29 4.80
CA ALA A 73 2.68 6.07 3.40
C ALA A 73 3.03 4.65 2.91
N LEU A 74 4.17 4.12 3.33
CA LEU A 74 4.59 2.75 3.02
C LEU A 74 3.65 1.72 3.66
N LEU A 75 3.27 1.92 4.92
CA LEU A 75 2.33 1.03 5.62
C LEU A 75 0.96 1.02 4.94
N SER A 76 0.44 2.19 4.56
CA SER A 76 -0.83 2.30 3.83
C SER A 76 -0.77 1.66 2.45
N ALA A 77 0.31 1.86 1.70
CA ALA A 77 0.48 1.24 0.39
C ALA A 77 0.57 -0.29 0.48
N ALA A 78 1.34 -0.81 1.45
CA ALA A 78 1.47 -2.25 1.69
C ALA A 78 0.14 -2.86 2.15
N GLY A 79 -0.56 -2.19 3.08
CA GLY A 79 -1.89 -2.60 3.54
C GLY A 79 -2.90 -2.62 2.40
N TRP A 80 -2.92 -1.59 1.55
CA TRP A 80 -3.81 -1.51 0.39
C TRP A 80 -3.57 -2.65 -0.59
N MET A 81 -2.31 -2.92 -0.95
CA MET A 81 -1.97 -4.01 -1.87
C MET A 81 -2.31 -5.38 -1.27
N GLY A 82 -1.90 -5.62 -0.03
CA GLY A 82 -2.16 -6.89 0.67
C GLY A 82 -3.65 -7.16 0.81
N PHE A 83 -4.42 -6.14 1.21
CA PHE A 83 -5.86 -6.27 1.33
C PHE A 83 -6.54 -6.46 -0.03
N SER A 84 -6.12 -5.73 -1.07
CA SER A 84 -6.68 -5.90 -2.41
C SER A 84 -6.43 -7.30 -2.98
N TYR A 85 -5.25 -7.87 -2.70
CA TYR A 85 -4.94 -9.25 -3.09
C TYR A 85 -5.80 -10.27 -2.34
N ALA A 86 -5.89 -10.12 -1.01
CA ALA A 86 -6.75 -10.98 -0.18
C ALA A 86 -8.24 -10.89 -0.59
N PHE A 87 -8.70 -9.69 -0.92
CA PHE A 87 -10.06 -9.42 -1.36
C PHE A 87 -10.35 -10.02 -2.74
N SER A 88 -9.40 -9.95 -3.68
CA SER A 88 -9.51 -10.64 -4.98
C SER A 88 -9.70 -12.14 -4.79
N TYR A 89 -8.85 -12.75 -3.94
CA TYR A 89 -8.97 -14.17 -3.62
C TYR A 89 -10.31 -14.52 -2.96
N TYR A 90 -10.83 -13.65 -2.09
CA TYR A 90 -12.14 -13.83 -1.49
C TYR A 90 -13.26 -13.81 -2.54
N ILE A 91 -13.25 -12.85 -3.46
CA ILE A 91 -14.28 -12.76 -4.51
C ILE A 91 -14.25 -13.97 -5.45
N ASP A 92 -13.06 -14.42 -5.86
CA ASP A 92 -12.92 -15.54 -6.80
C ASP A 92 -13.58 -16.82 -6.25
N ASN A 93 -13.45 -17.06 -4.94
CA ASN A 93 -14.07 -18.19 -4.25
C ASN A 93 -15.60 -18.06 -4.09
N PHE A 94 -16.13 -16.85 -4.02
CA PHE A 94 -17.57 -16.57 -3.80
C PHE A 94 -18.37 -16.35 -5.10
N SER A 95 -17.74 -16.51 -6.27
CA SER A 95 -18.35 -16.29 -7.59
C SER A 95 -19.66 -17.06 -7.83
N ASN A 96 -19.85 -18.22 -7.20
CA ASN A 96 -21.08 -19.01 -7.30
C ASN A 96 -22.32 -18.35 -6.65
N PHE A 97 -22.16 -17.50 -5.63
CA PHE A 97 -23.26 -16.77 -5.00
C PHE A 97 -23.64 -15.47 -5.76
N SER A 98 -22.74 -15.00 -6.65
CA SER A 98 -22.99 -13.83 -7.51
C SER A 98 -24.03 -14.10 -8.60
N ALA A 99 -24.32 -15.35 -8.96
CA ALA A 99 -25.26 -15.66 -10.04
C ALA A 99 -26.73 -15.28 -9.72
N THR A 100 -27.12 -15.28 -8.45
CA THR A 100 -28.51 -15.03 -8.03
C THR A 100 -28.79 -13.57 -7.64
N TYR A 101 -27.78 -12.84 -7.13
CA TYR A 101 -27.92 -11.47 -6.61
C TYR A 101 -26.86 -10.49 -7.19
N GLY A 102 -26.29 -10.82 -8.35
CA GLY A 102 -25.01 -10.30 -8.85
C GLY A 102 -24.75 -8.80 -8.71
N SER A 103 -25.68 -7.93 -9.08
CA SER A 103 -25.48 -6.47 -8.97
C SER A 103 -25.49 -5.97 -7.53
N LEU A 104 -26.34 -6.53 -6.66
CA LEU A 104 -26.40 -6.18 -5.24
C LEU A 104 -25.14 -6.64 -4.52
N THR A 105 -24.71 -7.88 -4.77
CA THR A 105 -23.48 -8.43 -4.19
C THR A 105 -22.25 -7.62 -4.60
N ALA A 106 -22.16 -7.19 -5.87
CA ALA A 106 -21.06 -6.36 -6.35
C ALA A 106 -20.97 -5.01 -5.61
N ILE A 107 -22.11 -4.33 -5.39
CA ILE A 107 -22.14 -3.06 -4.65
C ILE A 107 -21.70 -3.25 -3.19
N VAL A 108 -22.24 -4.27 -2.52
CA VAL A 108 -21.90 -4.56 -1.12
C VAL A 108 -20.41 -4.89 -0.97
N LEU A 109 -19.86 -5.71 -1.86
CA LEU A 109 -18.44 -6.04 -1.89
C LEU A 109 -17.58 -4.80 -2.15
N PHE A 110 -17.98 -3.95 -3.09
CA PHE A 110 -17.27 -2.70 -3.35
C PHE A 110 -17.29 -1.77 -2.11
N MET A 111 -18.43 -1.64 -1.44
CA MET A 111 -18.53 -0.87 -0.20
C MET A 111 -17.64 -1.44 0.91
N LEU A 112 -17.61 -2.76 1.06
CA LEU A 112 -16.74 -3.45 2.02
C LEU A 112 -15.27 -3.18 1.71
N TRP A 113 -14.89 -3.28 0.43
CA TRP A 113 -13.53 -2.98 -0.02
C TRP A 113 -13.15 -1.54 0.34
N MET A 114 -13.97 -0.56 -0.06
CA MET A 114 -13.75 0.85 0.27
C MET A 114 -13.66 1.10 1.78
N TYR A 115 -14.52 0.44 2.58
CA TYR A 115 -14.51 0.55 4.03
C TYR A 115 -13.14 0.16 4.61
N PHE A 116 -12.60 -1.00 4.22
CA PHE A 116 -11.27 -1.42 4.67
C PHE A 116 -10.15 -0.49 4.20
N LEU A 117 -10.24 0.03 2.97
CA LEU A 117 -9.25 0.99 2.49
C LEU A 117 -9.21 2.28 3.33
N MET A 118 -10.37 2.74 3.81
CA MET A 118 -10.43 3.90 4.72
C MET A 118 -9.74 3.60 6.05
N TYR A 119 -9.93 2.40 6.61
CA TYR A 119 -9.22 1.98 7.83
C TYR A 119 -7.70 1.95 7.62
N ILE A 120 -7.23 1.36 6.52
CA ILE A 120 -5.80 1.30 6.19
C ILE A 120 -5.22 2.71 6.11
N LEU A 121 -5.94 3.63 5.45
CA LEU A 121 -5.53 5.03 5.32
C LEU A 121 -5.42 5.72 6.68
N PHE A 122 -6.40 5.53 7.58
CA PHE A 122 -6.35 6.13 8.92
C PHE A 122 -5.24 5.53 9.78
N ILE A 123 -5.04 4.21 9.75
CA ILE A 123 -3.97 3.54 10.49
C ILE A 123 -2.59 4.08 10.07
N GLY A 124 -2.35 4.25 8.77
CA GLY A 124 -1.10 4.84 8.29
C GLY A 124 -0.92 6.30 8.72
N ALA A 125 -2.00 7.08 8.75
CA ALA A 125 -1.97 8.47 9.21
C ALA A 125 -1.69 8.58 10.72
N GLU A 126 -2.29 7.71 11.52
CA GLU A 126 -2.03 7.62 12.97
C GLU A 126 -0.60 7.16 13.25
N CYS A 127 -0.11 6.15 12.53
CA CYS A 127 1.27 5.67 12.64
C CYS A 127 2.26 6.81 12.40
N ASN A 128 2.03 7.60 11.36
CA ASN A 128 2.86 8.77 11.08
C ASN A 128 2.80 9.82 12.21
N ARG A 129 1.61 10.11 12.76
CA ARG A 129 1.47 11.01 13.92
C ARG A 129 2.21 10.51 15.17
N LEU A 130 2.15 9.21 15.45
CA LEU A 130 2.86 8.59 16.58
C LEU A 130 4.37 8.73 16.44
N LEU A 131 4.90 8.58 15.22
CA LEU A 131 6.32 8.76 14.92
C LEU A 131 6.77 10.23 15.02
N GLU A 132 5.92 11.17 14.60
CA GLU A 132 6.23 12.60 14.74
C GLU A 132 6.16 13.07 16.21
N ASN A 133 5.29 12.46 17.01
CA ASN A 133 5.12 12.82 18.41
C ASN A 133 6.29 12.30 19.26
N LYS A 134 7.39 13.09 19.30
CA LYS A 134 8.63 12.81 20.06
C LYS A 134 8.37 12.41 21.53
N LEU A 135 7.25 12.82 22.13
CA LEU A 135 6.84 12.43 23.48
C LEU A 135 6.56 10.92 23.60
N PHE A 136 5.99 10.27 22.59
CA PHE A 136 5.71 8.83 22.62
C PHE A 136 7.01 8.02 22.54
N VAL A 137 7.91 8.38 21.61
CA VAL A 137 9.23 7.75 21.47
C VAL A 137 10.04 7.90 22.76
N HIS A 138 10.00 9.07 23.40
CA HIS A 138 10.69 9.29 24.66
C HIS A 138 10.07 8.50 25.81
N LYS A 139 8.74 8.38 25.86
CA LYS A 139 8.02 7.61 26.89
C LYS A 139 8.30 6.11 26.77
N VAL A 140 8.27 5.56 25.55
CA VAL A 140 8.61 4.14 25.28
C VAL A 140 10.07 3.84 25.62
N LYS A 141 11.00 4.71 25.20
CA LYS A 141 12.43 4.56 25.53
C LYS A 141 12.68 4.59 27.04
N LYS A 142 11.95 5.44 27.77
CA LYS A 142 12.02 5.52 29.23
C LYS A 142 11.46 4.26 29.92
N LEU A 143 10.38 3.69 29.41
CA LEU A 143 9.80 2.43 29.94
C LEU A 143 10.74 1.23 29.75
N TYR A 144 11.42 1.14 28.60
CA TYR A 144 12.41 0.10 28.34
C TYR A 144 13.64 0.23 29.26
N GLN A 145 14.12 1.46 29.51
CA GLN A 145 15.24 1.71 30.42
C GLN A 145 14.91 1.46 31.90
N THR A 146 13.67 1.75 32.33
CA THR A 146 13.20 1.43 33.69
C THR A 146 13.10 -0.08 33.90
N SER A 147 12.46 -0.80 32.97
CA SER A 147 12.30 -2.26 33.09
C SER A 147 13.64 -3.02 33.03
N SER A 148 14.60 -2.55 32.23
CA SER A 148 15.95 -3.12 32.21
C SER A 148 16.75 -2.86 33.49
N LYS A 149 16.50 -1.77 34.22
CA LYS A 149 17.16 -1.51 35.51
C LYS A 149 16.63 -2.42 36.61
N ASP A 150 15.32 -2.65 36.65
CA ASP A 150 14.71 -3.48 37.69
C ASP A 150 15.12 -4.95 37.59
N THR A 151 15.44 -5.43 36.38
CA THR A 151 15.94 -6.80 36.16
C THR A 151 17.39 -7.00 36.64
N ILE A 152 18.20 -5.94 36.69
CA ILE A 152 19.60 -6.01 37.15
C ILE A 152 19.70 -5.93 38.68
N ILE A 153 18.71 -5.36 39.36
CA ILE A 153 18.72 -5.15 40.81
C ILE A 153 18.25 -6.40 41.59
N HIS A 154 17.55 -7.33 40.92
CA HIS A 154 17.00 -8.55 41.52
C HIS A 154 17.82 -9.82 41.23
N ARG A 155 19.07 -9.69 40.77
CA ARG A 155 20.00 -10.81 40.55
C ARG A 155 21.29 -10.57 41.32
#